data_AF-A0A3D8TWG9-F1
#
_entry.id   AF-A0A3D8TWG9-F1
#
_cell.length_a   1.000
_cell.length_b   1.000
_cell.length_c   1.000
_cell.angle_alpha   90.00
_cell.angle_beta   90.00
_cell.angle_gamma   90.00
#
_symmetry.space_group_name_H-M   'P 1'
#
loop_
_entity.id
_entity.type
_entity.pdbx_description
1 polymer ?
#
loop_
_entity_poly.entity_id
_entity_poly.type
_entity_poly.pdbx_seq_one_letter_code
_entity_poly.pdbx_strand_id
1 'polypeptide(L)'
;MRPDRRGRGRGTTPAPPRTGPRRRREGRGARMAISMTKLSSADYYLDRTREALQADGGIPDEATPGPLTGPDPAAYYNAEGNPPGRWIGSASRLLGGETGRQAGAETVRMLINERRNPETGRSLDQAGIRADNDGQPPIAGYDLTQTVPKSVSILWAFADQDTRRAIDECLHQAADMTIGYFEAEYAATRAGAGGVASTACDGVAGFAFDHWDSRDGDPHPHTHLVISNRVRRTTDGQWTALDGRAVYGATVELSEYNANLVKDLLTQRLGWAWHEPARARGRGTRAVAGEVQGVPEELIDAFSGRDREIETRLAAIIDEEERRTGHTIGWKRRAELHKQVWLETRKPKTDARPGLAELTRRWHGKLRAEAPGTSIDAMWQAVDSHRDRTIELGQTASRAAGIRLAGQLAD
;
A
#
# COMPACT_ATOMS: atom_id res chain seq x y z
N MET A 1 33.67 67.95 19.77
CA MET A 1 32.26 67.55 19.59
C MET A 1 32.16 66.04 19.80
N ARG A 2 31.36 65.58 20.79
CA ARG A 2 30.90 64.18 20.94
C ARG A 2 30.02 63.77 19.71
N PRO A 3 29.65 62.48 19.49
CA PRO A 3 30.42 61.23 19.66
C PRO A 3 30.09 60.12 18.59
N ASP A 4 30.80 58.99 18.71
CA ASP A 4 30.36 57.58 18.65
C ASP A 4 29.90 56.80 17.38
N ARG A 5 30.33 55.52 17.41
CA ARG A 5 29.77 54.25 16.86
C ARG A 5 30.06 53.78 15.42
N ARG A 6 31.09 52.93 15.38
CA ARG A 6 31.08 51.48 15.02
C ARG A 6 30.25 51.02 13.81
N GLY A 7 30.97 50.52 12.80
CA GLY A 7 30.48 49.50 11.86
C GLY A 7 31.61 48.57 11.44
N ARG A 8 31.66 47.35 12.01
CA ARG A 8 32.61 46.29 11.63
C ARG A 8 32.17 45.71 10.28
N GLY A 9 32.90 46.02 9.20
CA GLY A 9 32.80 45.25 7.95
C GLY A 9 33.57 43.94 8.09
N ARG A 10 32.86 42.81 8.28
CA ARG A 10 33.42 41.49 8.02
C ARG A 10 33.29 41.24 6.52
N GLY A 11 34.42 41.20 5.82
CA GLY A 11 34.47 40.73 4.44
C GLY A 11 34.04 39.26 4.39
N THR A 12 32.95 38.99 3.69
CA THR A 12 32.54 37.64 3.31
C THR A 12 33.21 37.27 2.00
N THR A 13 34.24 36.43 2.07
CA THR A 13 34.80 35.73 0.91
C THR A 13 33.74 34.75 0.38
N PRO A 14 33.44 34.69 -0.93
CA PRO A 14 32.51 33.71 -1.45
C PRO A 14 33.14 32.31 -1.43
N ALA A 15 32.43 31.33 -0.89
CA ALA A 15 32.83 29.93 -0.94
C ALA A 15 32.81 29.41 -2.38
N PRO A 16 33.79 28.59 -2.81
CA PRO A 16 33.83 28.05 -4.16
C PRO A 16 32.68 27.07 -4.41
N PRO A 17 32.20 26.94 -5.67
CA PRO A 17 31.11 26.03 -5.99
C PRO A 17 31.52 24.58 -5.72
N ARG A 18 30.72 23.88 -4.92
CA ARG A 18 30.86 22.44 -4.68
C ARG A 18 30.48 21.68 -5.96
N THR A 19 31.43 21.50 -6.87
CA THR A 19 31.34 20.57 -8.01
C THR A 19 31.75 19.17 -7.55
N GLY A 20 30.91 18.54 -6.73
CA GLY A 20 30.94 17.09 -6.55
C GLY A 20 30.08 16.41 -7.62
N PRO A 21 30.45 15.24 -8.16
CA PRO A 21 29.62 14.53 -9.11
C PRO A 21 28.28 14.20 -8.43
N ARG A 22 27.18 14.79 -8.95
CA ARG A 22 25.82 14.34 -8.62
C ARG A 22 25.69 12.91 -9.13
N ARG A 23 25.96 11.91 -8.27
CA ARG A 23 25.58 10.53 -8.55
C ARG A 23 24.07 10.52 -8.76
N ARG A 24 23.67 10.23 -10.00
CA ARG A 24 22.28 10.09 -10.41
C ARG A 24 21.63 9.03 -9.53
N ARG A 25 20.44 9.36 -8.99
CA ARG A 25 19.57 8.40 -8.31
C ARG A 25 19.05 7.42 -9.35
N GLU A 26 19.71 6.28 -9.46
CA GLU A 26 19.17 5.09 -10.11
C GLU A 26 18.55 4.20 -9.05
N GLY A 27 17.37 3.67 -9.35
CA GLY A 27 16.63 2.78 -8.46
C GLY A 27 15.15 3.13 -8.45
N ARG A 28 14.33 2.22 -9.00
CA ARG A 28 12.98 1.91 -8.52
C ARG A 28 12.40 0.74 -9.31
N GLY A 29 12.64 -0.45 -8.75
CA GLY A 29 12.00 -1.72 -9.05
C GLY A 29 12.01 -2.62 -7.80
N ALA A 30 11.81 -2.00 -6.63
CA ALA A 30 11.66 -2.72 -5.37
C ALA A 30 10.20 -3.16 -5.21
N ARG A 31 9.98 -4.33 -4.61
CA ARG A 31 8.65 -4.74 -4.14
C ARG A 31 8.19 -3.73 -3.10
N MET A 32 7.06 -3.09 -3.35
CA MET A 32 6.45 -2.09 -2.47
C MET A 32 5.49 -2.81 -1.51
N ALA A 33 5.61 -2.57 -0.21
CA ALA A 33 4.66 -3.08 0.78
C ALA A 33 3.32 -2.33 0.70
N ILE A 34 3.35 -1.05 0.32
CA ILE A 34 2.16 -0.28 -0.06
C ILE A 34 2.28 0.13 -1.52
N SER A 35 1.30 -0.26 -2.33
CA SER A 35 1.09 0.31 -3.66
C SER A 35 -0.11 1.25 -3.62
N MET A 36 -0.06 2.35 -4.38
CA MET A 36 -1.13 3.34 -4.41
C MET A 36 -1.74 3.50 -5.80
N THR A 37 -3.08 3.44 -5.87
CA THR A 37 -3.85 3.60 -7.11
C THR A 37 -4.89 4.71 -6.99
N LYS A 38 -5.06 5.52 -8.05
CA LYS A 38 -6.17 6.47 -8.20
C LYS A 38 -7.48 5.71 -8.45
N LEU A 39 -8.51 6.05 -7.70
CA LEU A 39 -9.88 5.68 -8.05
C LEU A 39 -10.48 6.85 -8.83
N SER A 40 -10.78 6.68 -10.13
CA SER A 40 -11.57 7.66 -10.88
C SER A 40 -13.06 7.27 -10.85
N SER A 41 -13.96 8.26 -10.90
CA SER A 41 -15.41 8.02 -10.79
C SER A 41 -16.03 7.26 -11.98
N ALA A 42 -15.28 7.06 -13.07
CA ALA A 42 -15.75 6.36 -14.26
C ALA A 42 -14.85 5.18 -14.67
N ASP A 43 -13.53 5.25 -14.46
CA ASP A 43 -12.60 4.33 -15.16
C ASP A 43 -11.97 3.27 -14.28
N TYR A 44 -12.39 3.14 -13.01
CA TYR A 44 -11.80 2.06 -12.20
C TYR A 44 -12.05 0.68 -12.83
N TYR A 45 -13.04 0.54 -13.74
CA TYR A 45 -13.29 -0.70 -14.50
C TYR A 45 -13.98 -0.59 -15.88
N LEU A 46 -14.20 0.59 -16.50
CA LEU A 46 -14.80 0.66 -17.85
C LEU A 46 -14.01 -0.13 -18.92
N ASP A 47 -12.71 -0.31 -18.73
CA ASP A 47 -11.87 -1.09 -19.65
C ASP A 47 -12.09 -2.61 -19.54
N ARG A 48 -12.82 -3.10 -18.51
CA ARG A 48 -13.00 -4.54 -18.26
C ARG A 48 -14.42 -5.06 -18.35
N THR A 49 -15.44 -4.22 -18.16
CA THR A 49 -16.82 -4.63 -18.48
C THR A 49 -17.08 -4.60 -19.98
N ARG A 50 -16.32 -3.82 -20.76
CA ARG A 50 -16.51 -3.74 -22.22
C ARG A 50 -16.16 -5.06 -22.92
N GLU A 51 -15.04 -5.69 -22.59
CA GLU A 51 -14.65 -6.98 -23.19
C GLU A 51 -15.55 -8.13 -22.74
N ALA A 52 -16.00 -8.14 -21.49
CA ALA A 52 -16.93 -9.15 -20.98
C ALA A 52 -18.35 -9.01 -21.58
N LEU A 53 -18.83 -7.78 -21.79
CA LEU A 53 -20.15 -7.52 -22.38
C LEU A 53 -20.15 -7.59 -23.91
N GLN A 54 -19.00 -7.39 -24.58
CA GLN A 54 -18.83 -7.62 -26.02
C GLN A 54 -18.72 -9.11 -26.35
N ALA A 55 -18.17 -9.94 -25.46
CA ALA A 55 -18.12 -11.39 -25.62
C ALA A 55 -19.51 -12.06 -25.54
N ASP A 56 -20.45 -11.46 -24.78
CA ASP A 56 -21.83 -11.94 -24.61
C ASP A 56 -22.88 -11.19 -25.46
N GLY A 57 -22.47 -10.31 -26.37
CA GLY A 57 -23.38 -9.61 -27.29
C GLY A 57 -24.34 -8.61 -26.61
N GLY A 58 -24.00 -8.08 -25.42
CA GLY A 58 -24.88 -7.27 -24.58
C GLY A 58 -24.99 -5.78 -24.96
N ILE A 59 -24.30 -5.30 -26.00
CA ILE A 59 -24.40 -3.91 -26.48
C ILE A 59 -24.44 -3.92 -28.02
N PRO A 60 -25.52 -3.46 -28.68
CA PRO A 60 -25.53 -3.24 -30.12
C PRO A 60 -24.54 -2.15 -30.50
N ASP A 61 -23.85 -2.34 -31.64
CA ASP A 61 -22.99 -1.31 -32.21
C ASP A 61 -23.81 -0.05 -32.54
N GLU A 62 -23.27 1.11 -32.16
CA GLU A 62 -23.75 2.48 -32.42
C GLU A 62 -24.95 3.01 -31.59
N ALA A 63 -24.69 3.87 -30.58
CA ALA A 63 -25.39 5.16 -30.35
C ALA A 63 -24.92 5.91 -29.07
N THR A 64 -24.56 7.19 -29.25
CA THR A 64 -24.61 8.40 -28.37
C THR A 64 -24.38 8.29 -26.84
N PRO A 65 -23.48 9.11 -26.23
CA PRO A 65 -23.09 8.96 -24.83
C PRO A 65 -24.17 9.43 -23.85
N GLY A 66 -24.77 8.47 -23.11
CA GLY A 66 -25.54 8.69 -21.89
C GLY A 66 -24.68 8.70 -20.62
N PRO A 67 -25.25 8.96 -19.42
CA PRO A 67 -24.51 9.15 -18.18
C PRO A 67 -23.69 7.90 -17.83
N LEU A 68 -22.41 8.08 -17.53
CA LEU A 68 -21.41 7.03 -17.29
C LEU A 68 -21.81 6.10 -16.13
N THR A 69 -22.44 4.96 -16.45
CA THR A 69 -22.64 3.81 -15.54
C THR A 69 -21.50 2.81 -15.72
N GLY A 70 -20.33 3.10 -15.12
CA GLY A 70 -19.26 2.10 -14.93
C GLY A 70 -19.59 1.15 -13.77
N PRO A 71 -18.97 -0.04 -13.68
CA PRO A 71 -19.27 -1.00 -12.61
C PRO A 71 -18.76 -0.53 -11.24
N ASP A 72 -19.49 -0.92 -10.20
CA ASP A 72 -19.39 -0.46 -8.80
C ASP A 72 -18.09 -0.93 -8.09
N PRO A 73 -17.15 -0.02 -7.72
CA PRO A 73 -16.01 -0.37 -6.88
C PRO A 73 -16.38 -1.04 -5.55
N ALA A 74 -17.52 -0.69 -4.94
CA ALA A 74 -17.99 -1.32 -3.71
C ALA A 74 -18.37 -2.79 -3.93
N ALA A 75 -18.90 -3.17 -5.10
CA ALA A 75 -19.19 -4.56 -5.43
C ALA A 75 -17.91 -5.41 -5.54
N TYR A 76 -16.79 -4.82 -5.97
CA TYR A 76 -15.50 -5.53 -6.02
C TYR A 76 -14.97 -5.88 -4.62
N TYR A 77 -15.03 -4.92 -3.70
CA TYR A 77 -14.55 -5.11 -2.34
C TYR A 77 -15.49 -5.98 -1.50
N ASN A 78 -16.80 -5.84 -1.71
CA ASN A 78 -17.83 -6.61 -1.00
C ASN A 78 -18.29 -7.87 -1.76
N ALA A 79 -17.50 -8.34 -2.73
CA ALA A 79 -17.82 -9.56 -3.46
C ALA A 79 -17.99 -10.75 -2.49
N GLU A 80 -18.98 -11.59 -2.76
CA GLU A 80 -19.34 -12.75 -1.94
C GLU A 80 -18.10 -13.61 -1.62
N GLY A 81 -17.91 -13.91 -0.33
CA GLY A 81 -16.74 -14.66 0.18
C GLY A 81 -15.64 -13.83 0.84
N ASN A 82 -15.61 -12.49 0.71
CA ASN A 82 -14.70 -11.63 1.47
C ASN A 82 -15.38 -11.06 2.74
N PRO A 83 -14.62 -10.73 3.80
CA PRO A 83 -15.16 -9.99 4.93
C PRO A 83 -15.65 -8.60 4.49
N PRO A 84 -16.71 -8.05 5.13
CA PRO A 84 -17.16 -6.68 4.86
C PRO A 84 -16.06 -5.68 5.21
N GLY A 85 -16.05 -4.55 4.50
CA GLY A 85 -15.10 -3.47 4.77
C GLY A 85 -15.24 -2.93 6.19
N ARG A 86 -14.14 -2.49 6.79
CA ARG A 86 -14.14 -1.78 8.09
C ARG A 86 -13.78 -0.32 7.91
N TRP A 87 -14.42 0.58 8.65
CA TRP A 87 -14.08 2.00 8.64
C TRP A 87 -12.63 2.24 9.08
N ILE A 88 -11.98 3.19 8.42
CA ILE A 88 -10.66 3.71 8.77
C ILE A 88 -10.64 5.24 8.73
N GLY A 89 -9.68 5.82 9.44
CA GLY A 89 -9.43 7.27 9.48
C GLY A 89 -10.33 8.02 10.47
N SER A 90 -9.77 9.06 11.08
CA SER A 90 -10.40 9.82 12.16
C SER A 90 -11.64 10.61 11.73
N ALA A 91 -11.77 10.94 10.43
CA ALA A 91 -12.92 11.68 9.90
C ALA A 91 -14.14 10.78 9.63
N SER A 92 -14.04 9.47 9.82
CA SER A 92 -15.19 8.54 9.77
C SER A 92 -16.33 8.98 10.69
N ARG A 93 -15.99 9.54 11.87
CA ARG A 93 -16.94 10.10 12.85
C ARG A 93 -17.81 11.25 12.31
N LEU A 94 -17.39 11.90 11.22
CA LEU A 94 -18.14 12.99 10.58
C LEU A 94 -19.18 12.48 9.56
N LEU A 95 -19.19 11.17 9.32
CA LEU A 95 -19.91 10.48 8.26
C LEU A 95 -20.79 9.34 8.81
N GLY A 96 -21.02 9.32 10.13
CA GLY A 96 -21.73 8.26 10.84
C GLY A 96 -20.94 6.96 11.02
N GLY A 97 -19.62 6.97 10.80
CA GLY A 97 -18.73 5.82 10.95
C GLY A 97 -17.94 5.83 12.25
N GLU A 98 -17.44 4.66 12.64
CA GLU A 98 -16.51 4.46 13.76
C GLU A 98 -15.37 3.54 13.28
N THR A 99 -14.12 3.96 13.43
CA THR A 99 -12.93 3.18 13.01
C THR A 99 -13.00 1.74 13.54
N GLY A 100 -12.70 0.77 12.67
CA GLY A 100 -12.76 -0.66 12.97
C GLY A 100 -14.15 -1.29 12.86
N ARG A 101 -15.24 -0.51 12.84
CA ARG A 101 -16.59 -1.05 12.61
C ARG A 101 -16.82 -1.41 11.15
N GLN A 102 -17.61 -2.45 10.93
CA GLN A 102 -18.01 -2.88 9.60
C GLN A 102 -18.88 -1.80 8.92
N ALA A 103 -18.66 -1.65 7.62
CA ALA A 103 -19.45 -0.82 6.73
C ALA A 103 -20.12 -1.70 5.67
N GLY A 104 -21.42 -1.52 5.48
CA GLY A 104 -22.15 -2.21 4.42
C GLY A 104 -21.78 -1.67 3.03
N ALA A 105 -22.09 -2.46 1.99
CA ALA A 105 -21.81 -2.10 0.61
C ALA A 105 -22.40 -0.72 0.22
N GLU A 106 -23.60 -0.41 0.71
CA GLU A 106 -24.24 0.89 0.46
C GLU A 106 -23.45 2.07 1.04
N THR A 107 -22.95 1.93 2.28
CA THR A 107 -22.11 2.95 2.93
C THR A 107 -20.83 3.21 2.13
N VAL A 108 -20.19 2.15 1.64
CA VAL A 108 -18.99 2.24 0.79
C VAL A 108 -19.32 2.95 -0.52
N ARG A 109 -20.41 2.54 -1.18
CA ARG A 109 -20.89 3.11 -2.44
C ARG A 109 -21.17 4.61 -2.32
N MET A 110 -21.90 5.01 -1.28
CA MET A 110 -22.22 6.41 -1.02
C MET A 110 -20.96 7.26 -0.82
N LEU A 111 -20.02 6.82 0.03
CA LEU A 111 -18.84 7.63 0.33
C LEU A 111 -17.81 7.66 -0.81
N ILE A 112 -17.48 6.50 -1.38
CA ILE A 112 -16.39 6.38 -2.37
C ILE A 112 -16.89 6.76 -3.76
N ASN A 113 -18.01 6.19 -4.20
CA ASN A 113 -18.44 6.35 -5.60
C ASN A 113 -19.26 7.63 -5.77
N GLU A 114 -20.24 7.83 -4.90
CA GLU A 114 -21.20 8.93 -5.04
C GLU A 114 -20.72 10.22 -4.39
N ARG A 115 -19.64 10.16 -3.58
CA ARG A 115 -19.11 11.30 -2.81
C ARG A 115 -20.22 11.92 -1.95
N ARG A 116 -21.03 11.07 -1.31
CA ARG A 116 -22.12 11.44 -0.41
C ARG A 116 -21.78 11.04 1.02
N ASN A 117 -22.26 11.83 1.96
CA ASN A 117 -22.23 11.48 3.36
C ASN A 117 -23.19 10.29 3.59
N PRO A 118 -22.72 9.12 4.05
CA PRO A 118 -23.58 7.95 4.27
C PRO A 118 -24.65 8.13 5.34
N GLU A 119 -24.40 8.98 6.35
CA GLU A 119 -25.35 9.26 7.43
C GLU A 119 -26.49 10.19 6.98
N THR A 120 -26.17 11.20 6.15
CA THR A 120 -27.14 12.25 5.80
C THR A 120 -27.64 12.21 4.35
N GLY A 121 -27.02 11.39 3.50
CA GLY A 121 -27.28 11.33 2.05
C GLY A 121 -26.83 12.56 1.25
N ARG A 122 -26.32 13.60 1.92
CA ARG A 122 -25.92 14.87 1.29
C ARG A 122 -24.65 14.72 0.48
N SER A 123 -24.58 15.42 -0.65
CA SER A 123 -23.36 15.50 -1.45
C SER A 123 -22.24 16.20 -0.69
N LEU A 124 -21.04 15.62 -0.77
CA LEU A 124 -19.78 16.20 -0.29
C LEU A 124 -19.11 17.06 -1.36
N ASP A 125 -19.67 17.17 -2.56
CA ASP A 125 -19.17 18.01 -3.66
C ASP A 125 -19.71 19.44 -3.59
N GLN A 126 -19.52 20.11 -2.45
CA GLN A 126 -20.06 21.47 -2.25
C GLN A 126 -19.27 22.55 -3.01
N ALA A 127 -17.99 22.31 -3.29
CA ALA A 127 -17.09 23.28 -3.91
C ALA A 127 -17.05 23.25 -5.46
N GLY A 128 -17.90 22.46 -6.12
CA GLY A 128 -17.93 22.40 -7.59
C GLY A 128 -16.61 21.90 -8.20
N ILE A 129 -16.14 20.72 -7.80
CA ILE A 129 -14.93 20.10 -8.39
C ILE A 129 -15.27 19.62 -9.80
N ARG A 130 -14.75 20.35 -10.79
CA ARG A 130 -14.87 20.03 -12.22
C ARG A 130 -13.88 18.93 -12.59
N ALA A 131 -14.12 18.29 -13.75
CA ALA A 131 -13.09 17.52 -14.44
C ALA A 131 -11.79 18.34 -14.50
N ASP A 132 -10.63 17.69 -14.48
CA ASP A 132 -9.38 18.43 -14.63
C ASP A 132 -9.31 19.10 -16.01
N ASN A 133 -8.28 19.92 -16.22
CA ASN A 133 -8.13 20.68 -17.47
C ASN A 133 -8.00 19.77 -18.71
N ASP A 134 -7.73 18.47 -18.51
CA ASP A 134 -7.57 17.46 -19.55
C ASP A 134 -8.88 16.64 -19.75
N GLY A 135 -9.98 17.03 -19.09
CA GLY A 135 -11.29 16.39 -19.21
C GLY A 135 -11.42 15.07 -18.44
N GLN A 136 -10.46 14.72 -17.58
CA GLN A 136 -10.50 13.47 -16.82
C GLN A 136 -11.52 13.54 -15.68
N PRO A 137 -12.23 12.44 -15.41
CA PRO A 137 -13.18 12.38 -14.30
C PRO A 137 -12.47 12.65 -12.97
N PRO A 138 -13.13 13.37 -12.04
CA PRO A 138 -12.53 13.68 -10.75
C PRO A 138 -12.17 12.41 -9.98
N ILE A 139 -11.02 12.47 -9.29
CA ILE A 139 -10.55 11.37 -8.44
C ILE A 139 -11.56 11.17 -7.29
N ALA A 140 -12.10 9.96 -7.19
CA ALA A 140 -13.03 9.50 -6.16
C ALA A 140 -12.30 9.16 -4.85
N GLY A 141 -11.09 8.61 -4.94
CA GLY A 141 -10.32 8.17 -3.79
C GLY A 141 -8.93 7.64 -4.14
N TYR A 142 -8.25 7.12 -3.11
CA TYR A 142 -6.95 6.48 -3.19
C TYR A 142 -7.06 5.09 -2.59
N ASP A 143 -6.59 4.07 -3.30
CA ASP A 143 -6.45 2.72 -2.77
C ASP A 143 -4.98 2.49 -2.43
N LEU A 144 -4.69 2.33 -1.15
CA LEU A 144 -3.38 1.96 -0.62
C LEU A 144 -3.42 0.47 -0.30
N THR A 145 -2.89 -0.36 -1.18
CA THR A 145 -2.89 -1.82 -1.00
C THR A 145 -1.68 -2.23 -0.15
N GLN A 146 -1.95 -2.61 1.10
CA GLN A 146 -1.01 -3.24 2.02
C GLN A 146 -0.77 -4.68 1.63
N THR A 147 0.49 -5.02 1.39
CA THR A 147 0.96 -6.37 1.06
C THR A 147 2.07 -6.78 2.01
N VAL A 148 2.28 -8.09 2.13
CA VAL A 148 3.31 -8.66 3.01
C VAL A 148 4.36 -9.43 2.20
N PRO A 149 5.57 -9.65 2.75
CA PRO A 149 6.54 -10.57 2.17
C PRO A 149 5.94 -11.96 1.93
N LYS A 150 6.49 -12.68 0.94
CA LYS A 150 5.93 -13.98 0.57
C LYS A 150 6.08 -15.00 1.69
N SER A 151 7.18 -14.95 2.45
CA SER A 151 7.37 -15.76 3.66
C SER A 151 6.24 -15.58 4.67
N VAL A 152 5.80 -14.35 4.93
CA VAL A 152 4.64 -14.06 5.80
C VAL A 152 3.35 -14.64 5.21
N SER A 153 3.15 -14.52 3.89
CA SER A 153 1.98 -15.12 3.22
C SER A 153 1.93 -16.65 3.37
N ILE A 154 3.09 -17.31 3.28
CA ILE A 154 3.22 -18.77 3.45
C ILE A 154 2.93 -19.16 4.90
N LEU A 155 3.54 -18.47 5.86
CA LEU A 155 3.31 -18.73 7.28
C LEU A 155 1.83 -18.53 7.65
N TRP A 156 1.19 -17.48 7.13
CA TRP A 156 -0.23 -17.24 7.34
C TRP A 156 -1.12 -18.36 6.76
N ALA A 157 -0.80 -18.84 5.55
CA ALA A 157 -1.56 -19.91 4.91
C ALA A 157 -1.49 -21.23 5.67
N PHE A 158 -0.30 -21.60 6.15
CA PHE A 158 -0.02 -22.87 6.81
C PHE A 158 0.03 -22.78 8.35
N ALA A 159 -0.45 -21.67 8.92
CA ALA A 159 -0.61 -21.50 10.36
C ALA A 159 -1.84 -22.21 10.92
N ASP A 160 -1.77 -22.54 12.20
CA ASP A 160 -2.96 -22.79 13.01
C ASP A 160 -3.82 -21.53 13.15
N GLN A 161 -5.01 -21.69 13.73
CA GLN A 161 -5.98 -20.59 13.84
C GLN A 161 -5.47 -19.43 14.73
N ASP A 162 -4.71 -19.73 15.78
CA ASP A 162 -4.26 -18.73 16.74
C ASP A 162 -3.11 -17.90 16.19
N THR A 163 -2.15 -18.55 15.52
CA THR A 163 -1.04 -17.89 14.83
C THR A 163 -1.55 -17.08 13.65
N ARG A 164 -2.49 -17.60 12.86
CA ARG A 164 -3.11 -16.84 11.75
C ARG A 164 -3.78 -15.57 12.26
N ARG A 165 -4.58 -15.68 13.33
CA ARG A 165 -5.24 -14.54 13.97
C ARG A 165 -4.23 -13.52 14.50
N ALA A 166 -3.15 -13.97 15.12
CA ALA A 166 -2.09 -13.08 15.59
C ALA A 166 -1.40 -12.31 14.43
N ILE A 167 -1.21 -12.96 13.28
CA ILE A 167 -0.72 -12.29 12.06
C ILE A 167 -1.74 -11.25 11.60
N ASP A 168 -3.02 -11.61 11.47
CA ASP A 168 -4.09 -10.69 11.05
C ASP A 168 -4.16 -9.45 11.95
N GLU A 169 -4.10 -9.63 13.27
CA GLU A 169 -4.06 -8.55 14.27
C GLU A 169 -2.87 -7.61 14.04
N CYS A 170 -1.68 -8.15 13.79
CA CYS A 170 -0.49 -7.34 13.49
C CYS A 170 -0.65 -6.56 12.17
N LEU A 171 -1.23 -7.17 11.13
CA LEU A 171 -1.47 -6.51 9.85
C LEU A 171 -2.51 -5.41 9.95
N HIS A 172 -3.57 -5.61 10.74
CA HIS A 172 -4.57 -4.60 11.01
C HIS A 172 -4.00 -3.44 11.82
N GLN A 173 -3.20 -3.73 12.85
CA GLN A 173 -2.54 -2.69 13.64
C GLN A 173 -1.54 -1.88 12.79
N ALA A 174 -0.76 -2.54 11.93
CA ALA A 174 0.13 -1.85 11.00
C ALA A 174 -0.66 -0.93 10.05
N ALA A 175 -1.80 -1.40 9.53
CA ALA A 175 -2.67 -0.59 8.68
C ALA A 175 -3.20 0.65 9.41
N ASP A 176 -3.71 0.49 10.64
CA ASP A 176 -4.26 1.58 11.43
C ASP A 176 -3.19 2.64 11.77
N MET A 177 -1.99 2.20 12.18
CA MET A 177 -0.84 3.09 12.41
C MET A 177 -0.42 3.80 11.12
N THR A 178 -0.47 3.13 9.97
CA THR A 178 -0.16 3.72 8.66
C THR A 178 -1.17 4.80 8.29
N ILE A 179 -2.46 4.59 8.57
CA ILE A 179 -3.49 5.61 8.35
C ILE A 179 -3.32 6.79 9.31
N GLY A 180 -2.99 6.54 10.58
CA GLY A 180 -2.66 7.61 11.53
C GLY A 180 -1.48 8.46 11.06
N TYR A 181 -0.41 7.82 10.57
CA TYR A 181 0.73 8.52 9.98
C TYR A 181 0.35 9.31 8.72
N PHE A 182 -0.47 8.71 7.85
CA PHE A 182 -1.01 9.38 6.67
C PHE A 182 -1.79 10.65 7.03
N GLU A 183 -2.65 10.57 8.05
CA GLU A 183 -3.42 11.72 8.54
C GLU A 183 -2.52 12.82 9.09
N ALA A 184 -1.50 12.46 9.87
CA ALA A 184 -0.59 13.43 10.48
C ALA A 184 0.26 14.18 9.44
N GLU A 185 0.79 13.47 8.45
CA GLU A 185 1.83 14.02 7.56
C GLU A 185 1.32 14.48 6.19
N TYR A 186 0.21 13.90 5.69
CA TYR A 186 -0.21 14.09 4.30
C TYR A 186 -1.68 14.45 4.10
N ALA A 187 -2.54 14.29 5.11
CA ALA A 187 -3.93 14.70 5.02
C ALA A 187 -4.04 16.23 5.09
N ALA A 188 -3.97 16.84 3.91
CA ALA A 188 -4.19 18.26 3.71
C ALA A 188 -5.05 18.48 2.47
N THR A 189 -5.65 19.67 2.39
CA THR A 189 -6.36 20.15 1.21
C THR A 189 -5.73 21.43 0.68
N ARG A 190 -6.16 21.86 -0.51
CA ARG A 190 -5.67 23.08 -1.15
C ARG A 190 -6.69 24.21 -1.02
N ALA A 191 -6.22 25.43 -0.80
CA ALA A 191 -7.04 26.64 -0.70
C ALA A 191 -6.43 27.79 -1.54
N GLY A 192 -7.25 28.84 -1.79
CA GLY A 192 -6.89 30.00 -2.61
C GLY A 192 -6.97 29.76 -4.12
N ALA A 193 -6.86 30.84 -4.90
CA ALA A 193 -6.88 30.77 -6.37
C ALA A 193 -5.78 29.84 -6.88
N GLY A 194 -6.15 28.83 -7.67
CA GLY A 194 -5.21 27.80 -8.17
C GLY A 194 -4.69 26.82 -7.11
N GLY A 195 -5.21 26.84 -5.88
CA GLY A 195 -4.82 25.93 -4.79
C GLY A 195 -3.40 26.16 -4.30
N VAL A 196 -2.97 27.41 -4.17
CA VAL A 196 -1.59 27.79 -3.82
C VAL A 196 -1.24 27.52 -2.35
N ALA A 197 -2.24 27.41 -1.47
CA ALA A 197 -2.03 27.14 -0.05
C ALA A 197 -2.40 25.69 0.28
N SER A 198 -1.53 24.98 1.00
CA SER A 198 -1.89 23.75 1.73
C SER A 198 -2.57 24.13 3.04
N THR A 199 -3.65 23.43 3.40
CA THR A 199 -4.46 23.73 4.58
C THR A 199 -4.88 22.43 5.25
N ALA A 200 -4.90 22.41 6.58
CA ALA A 200 -5.31 21.25 7.36
C ALA A 200 -6.76 20.83 7.07
N CYS A 201 -7.01 19.53 7.19
CA CYS A 201 -8.34 18.95 7.20
C CYS A 201 -8.57 18.15 8.49
N ASP A 202 -9.84 17.82 8.77
CA ASP A 202 -10.25 17.13 10.00
C ASP A 202 -9.95 15.62 9.98
N GLY A 203 -8.91 15.20 9.25
CA GLY A 203 -8.56 13.82 8.96
C GLY A 203 -9.13 13.28 7.64
N VAL A 204 -9.05 11.97 7.48
CA VAL A 204 -9.58 11.20 6.34
C VAL A 204 -10.62 10.18 6.77
N ALA A 205 -11.40 9.71 5.81
CA ALA A 205 -12.35 8.63 5.99
C ALA A 205 -12.23 7.63 4.83
N GLY A 206 -12.40 6.36 5.14
CA GLY A 206 -12.27 5.29 4.16
C GLY A 206 -12.66 3.94 4.72
N PHE A 207 -12.28 2.90 3.99
CA PHE A 207 -12.53 1.52 4.36
C PHE A 207 -11.31 0.64 4.13
N ALA A 208 -11.11 -0.35 5.01
CA ALA A 208 -10.14 -1.41 4.82
C ALA A 208 -10.83 -2.72 4.43
N PHE A 209 -10.34 -3.39 3.38
CA PHE A 209 -10.87 -4.65 2.87
C PHE A 209 -9.79 -5.71 2.81
N ASP A 210 -9.97 -6.81 3.53
CA ASP A 210 -9.00 -7.91 3.56
C ASP A 210 -9.31 -8.92 2.46
N HIS A 211 -8.24 -9.37 1.80
CA HIS A 211 -8.24 -10.43 0.81
C HIS A 211 -7.14 -11.44 1.15
N TRP A 212 -7.29 -12.69 0.71
CA TRP A 212 -6.43 -13.80 1.15
C TRP A 212 -5.56 -14.42 0.06
N ASP A 213 -5.92 -14.26 -1.20
CA ASP A 213 -5.24 -14.88 -2.33
C ASP A 213 -4.85 -13.88 -3.43
N SER A 214 -3.84 -14.27 -4.19
CA SER A 214 -3.46 -13.57 -5.42
C SER A 214 -4.44 -13.93 -6.54
N ARG A 215 -4.33 -13.23 -7.69
CA ARG A 215 -5.12 -13.60 -8.87
C ARG A 215 -4.84 -15.00 -9.42
N ASP A 216 -3.67 -15.56 -9.13
CA ASP A 216 -3.30 -16.92 -9.53
C ASP A 216 -3.65 -17.94 -8.43
N GLY A 217 -4.37 -17.51 -7.39
CA GLY A 217 -4.81 -18.36 -6.28
C GLY A 217 -3.72 -18.68 -5.26
N ASP A 218 -2.58 -18.01 -5.30
CA ASP A 218 -1.49 -18.18 -4.31
C ASP A 218 -1.79 -17.46 -3.00
N PRO A 219 -1.28 -17.94 -1.85
CA PRO A 219 -1.36 -17.23 -0.58
C PRO A 219 -0.86 -15.79 -0.72
N HIS A 220 -1.72 -14.85 -0.39
CA HIS A 220 -1.40 -13.43 -0.41
C HIS A 220 -2.38 -12.66 0.47
N PRO A 221 -2.28 -12.74 1.81
CA PRO A 221 -3.04 -11.85 2.69
C PRO A 221 -2.65 -10.40 2.38
N HIS A 222 -3.63 -9.60 1.97
CA HIS A 222 -3.44 -8.19 1.65
C HIS A 222 -4.68 -7.39 2.01
N THR A 223 -4.50 -6.10 2.32
CA THR A 223 -5.58 -5.20 2.70
C THR A 223 -5.60 -4.01 1.76
N HIS A 224 -6.77 -3.73 1.16
CA HIS A 224 -7.01 -2.49 0.43
C HIS A 224 -7.48 -1.41 1.40
N LEU A 225 -6.65 -0.40 1.64
CA LEU A 225 -7.01 0.79 2.43
C LEU A 225 -7.53 1.87 1.48
N VAL A 226 -8.84 1.87 1.29
CA VAL A 226 -9.55 2.75 0.34
C VAL A 226 -9.94 4.05 1.04
N ILE A 227 -9.22 5.11 0.74
CA ILE A 227 -9.41 6.44 1.32
C ILE A 227 -10.27 7.29 0.37
N SER A 228 -11.35 7.88 0.89
CA SER A 228 -12.14 8.86 0.14
C SER A 228 -11.30 10.08 -0.18
N ASN A 229 -11.41 10.61 -1.40
CA ASN A 229 -10.77 11.87 -1.75
C ASN A 229 -11.49 13.07 -1.10
N ARG A 230 -12.64 12.87 -0.42
CA ARG A 230 -13.39 13.95 0.22
C ARG A 230 -12.96 14.12 1.67
N VAL A 231 -12.41 15.29 1.97
CA VAL A 231 -12.02 15.70 3.34
C VAL A 231 -12.68 17.02 3.70
N ARG A 232 -12.94 17.21 5.00
CA ARG A 232 -13.49 18.45 5.52
C ARG A 232 -12.36 19.37 5.95
N ARG A 233 -12.25 20.55 5.32
CA ARG A 233 -11.25 21.55 5.69
C ARG A 233 -11.56 22.11 7.07
N THR A 234 -10.55 22.18 7.93
CA THR A 234 -10.73 22.58 9.34
C THR A 234 -11.12 24.04 9.50
N THR A 235 -10.68 24.92 8.59
CA THR A 235 -10.87 26.37 8.72
C THR A 235 -12.30 26.86 8.46
N ASP A 236 -13.05 26.18 7.60
CA ASP A 236 -14.36 26.63 7.10
C ASP A 236 -15.42 25.51 7.06
N GLY A 237 -15.05 24.28 7.43
CA GLY A 237 -15.94 23.12 7.41
C GLY A 237 -16.34 22.66 6.01
N GLN A 238 -15.74 23.22 4.94
CA GLN A 238 -16.08 22.88 3.58
C GLN A 238 -15.48 21.53 3.18
N TRP A 239 -16.28 20.73 2.47
CA TRP A 239 -15.82 19.49 1.87
C TRP A 239 -15.08 19.77 0.57
N THR A 240 -13.88 19.21 0.45
CA THR A 240 -12.91 19.48 -0.61
C THR A 240 -12.10 18.22 -0.90
N ALA A 241 -11.26 18.26 -1.94
CA ALA A 241 -10.35 17.17 -2.28
C ALA A 241 -9.08 17.19 -1.41
N LEU A 242 -8.47 16.02 -1.19
CA LEU A 242 -7.10 15.92 -0.69
C LEU A 242 -6.11 16.57 -1.66
N ASP A 243 -4.99 17.07 -1.14
CA ASP A 243 -3.86 17.45 -1.97
C ASP A 243 -3.21 16.21 -2.57
N GLY A 244 -3.67 15.83 -3.75
CA GLY A 244 -3.14 14.68 -4.46
C GLY A 244 -1.63 14.73 -4.69
N ARG A 245 -0.99 15.92 -4.79
CA ARG A 245 0.48 15.99 -4.98
C ARG A 245 1.22 15.50 -3.74
N ALA A 246 0.76 15.89 -2.55
CA ALA A 246 1.31 15.41 -1.28
C ALA A 246 1.10 13.90 -1.16
N VAL A 247 -0.12 13.43 -1.43
CA VAL A 247 -0.47 12.00 -1.39
C VAL A 247 0.41 11.17 -2.34
N TYR A 248 0.61 11.59 -3.60
CA TYR A 248 1.53 10.88 -4.53
C TYR A 248 2.97 10.85 -4.06
N GLY A 249 3.45 11.99 -3.55
CA GLY A 249 4.82 12.10 -3.03
C GLY A 249 5.10 11.13 -1.88
N ALA A 250 4.08 10.81 -1.09
CA ALA A 250 4.16 9.97 0.10
C ALA A 250 4.28 8.47 -0.17
N THR A 251 3.93 7.98 -1.37
CA THR A 251 3.77 6.52 -1.66
C THR A 251 4.94 5.68 -1.17
N VAL A 252 6.18 6.13 -1.42
CA VAL A 252 7.37 5.36 -1.03
C VAL A 252 7.56 5.36 0.47
N GLU A 253 7.36 6.50 1.11
CA GLU A 253 7.53 6.63 2.55
C GLU A 253 6.49 5.80 3.31
N LEU A 254 5.21 5.87 2.89
CA LEU A 254 4.14 5.04 3.45
C LEU A 254 4.42 3.54 3.30
N SER A 255 4.99 3.13 2.16
CA SER A 255 5.40 1.74 1.94
C SER A 255 6.51 1.31 2.88
N GLU A 256 7.57 2.10 3.04
CA GLU A 256 8.67 1.74 3.96
C GLU A 256 8.21 1.79 5.42
N TYR A 257 7.36 2.77 5.78
CA TYR A 257 6.79 2.87 7.11
C TYR A 257 5.95 1.64 7.47
N ASN A 258 5.01 1.27 6.59
CA ASN A 258 4.16 0.09 6.79
C ASN A 258 4.97 -1.21 6.83
N ALA A 259 5.95 -1.38 5.92
CA ALA A 259 6.81 -2.57 5.90
C ALA A 259 7.55 -2.78 7.22
N ASN A 260 8.10 -1.70 7.79
CA ASN A 260 8.79 -1.76 9.08
C ASN A 260 7.83 -2.00 10.24
N LEU A 261 6.63 -1.41 10.24
CA LEU A 261 5.61 -1.70 11.24
C LEU A 261 5.19 -3.17 11.24
N VAL A 262 4.92 -3.74 10.07
CA VAL A 262 4.57 -5.17 9.94
C VAL A 262 5.70 -6.03 10.50
N LYS A 263 6.95 -5.73 10.13
CA LYS A 263 8.13 -6.42 10.62
C LYS A 263 8.22 -6.37 12.15
N ASP A 264 8.14 -5.18 12.72
CA ASP A 264 8.29 -4.95 14.16
C ASP A 264 7.17 -5.60 14.96
N LEU A 265 5.92 -5.47 14.52
CA LEU A 265 4.76 -6.06 15.18
C LEU A 265 4.81 -7.60 15.16
N LEU A 266 5.16 -8.20 14.02
CA LEU A 266 5.32 -9.65 13.93
C LEU A 266 6.52 -10.16 14.76
N THR A 267 7.63 -9.41 14.80
CA THR A 267 8.75 -9.74 15.69
C THR A 267 8.33 -9.65 17.16
N GLN A 268 7.63 -8.61 17.57
CA GLN A 268 7.18 -8.46 18.96
C GLN A 268 6.15 -9.53 19.36
N ARG A 269 5.22 -9.86 18.46
CA ARG A 269 4.10 -10.76 18.75
C ARG A 269 4.47 -12.23 18.65
N LEU A 270 5.30 -12.60 17.68
CA LEU A 270 5.60 -13.99 17.30
C LEU A 270 7.09 -14.36 17.43
N GLY A 271 7.96 -13.39 17.71
CA GLY A 271 9.40 -13.60 17.86
C GLY A 271 10.16 -13.75 16.54
N TRP A 272 9.51 -13.51 15.39
CA TRP A 272 10.12 -13.79 14.08
C TRP A 272 11.35 -12.92 13.81
N ALA A 273 12.41 -13.59 13.34
CA ALA A 273 13.61 -12.96 12.82
C ALA A 273 13.54 -12.84 11.29
N TRP A 274 14.31 -11.91 10.73
CA TRP A 274 14.23 -11.55 9.31
C TRP A 274 15.61 -11.60 8.66
N HIS A 275 15.65 -11.91 7.37
CA HIS A 275 16.86 -11.78 6.55
C HIS A 275 16.54 -11.10 5.23
N GLU A 276 17.56 -10.50 4.62
CA GLU A 276 17.45 -10.04 3.25
C GLU A 276 17.61 -11.24 2.31
N PRO A 277 16.64 -11.53 1.42
CA PRO A 277 16.80 -12.62 0.48
C PRO A 277 17.88 -12.27 -0.55
N ALA A 278 18.62 -13.27 -1.03
CA ALA A 278 19.76 -13.07 -1.92
C ALA A 278 19.38 -12.30 -3.20
N ARG A 279 18.16 -12.54 -3.72
CA ARG A 279 17.55 -11.83 -4.87
C ARG A 279 17.34 -10.32 -4.69
N ALA A 280 17.38 -9.81 -3.46
CA ALA A 280 17.31 -8.37 -3.19
C ALA A 280 18.67 -7.67 -3.37
N ARG A 281 19.77 -8.43 -3.22
CA ARG A 281 21.16 -7.93 -3.37
C ARG A 281 21.50 -7.77 -4.85
N GLY A 282 21.04 -6.68 -5.46
CA GLY A 282 21.34 -6.37 -6.86
C GLY A 282 20.39 -5.38 -7.54
N ARG A 283 19.23 -5.07 -6.94
CA ARG A 283 18.23 -4.17 -7.57
C ARG A 283 18.58 -2.67 -7.48
N GLY A 284 19.71 -2.30 -6.88
CA GLY A 284 20.11 -0.90 -6.69
C GLY A 284 19.15 -0.07 -5.83
N THR A 285 18.21 -0.71 -5.14
CA THR A 285 17.22 -0.07 -4.28
C THR A 285 17.66 -0.14 -2.81
N ARG A 286 17.43 0.94 -2.05
CA ARG A 286 17.62 0.94 -0.58
C ARG A 286 16.45 0.33 0.20
N ALA A 287 15.35 0.03 -0.49
CA ALA A 287 14.19 -0.63 0.10
C ALA A 287 14.54 -2.09 0.43
N VAL A 288 14.42 -2.44 1.71
CA VAL A 288 14.78 -3.76 2.25
C VAL A 288 13.49 -4.54 2.49
N ALA A 289 13.08 -5.36 1.52
CA ALA A 289 12.02 -6.35 1.75
C ALA A 289 12.66 -7.60 2.37
N GLY A 290 12.56 -7.73 3.69
CA GLY A 290 13.03 -8.91 4.42
C GLY A 290 12.06 -10.09 4.29
N GLU A 291 12.58 -11.30 4.30
CA GLU A 291 11.81 -12.54 4.46
C GLU A 291 12.05 -13.11 5.87
N VAL A 292 11.08 -13.85 6.40
CA VAL A 292 11.18 -14.48 7.73
C VAL A 292 12.22 -15.61 7.69
N GLN A 293 13.18 -15.59 8.62
CA GLN A 293 14.18 -16.65 8.75
C GLN A 293 13.53 -18.01 9.03
N GLY A 294 14.02 -19.06 8.38
CA GLY A 294 13.50 -20.42 8.51
C GLY A 294 12.44 -20.81 7.47
N VAL A 295 11.90 -19.86 6.69
CA VAL A 295 11.04 -20.19 5.54
C VAL A 295 11.91 -20.60 4.35
N PRO A 296 11.77 -21.83 3.79
CA PRO A 296 12.57 -22.28 2.65
C PRO A 296 12.31 -21.45 1.38
N GLU A 297 13.37 -21.11 0.64
CA GLU A 297 13.24 -20.40 -0.65
C GLU A 297 12.42 -21.21 -1.66
N GLU A 298 12.47 -22.55 -1.59
CA GLU A 298 11.65 -23.45 -2.42
C GLU A 298 10.14 -23.18 -2.25
N LEU A 299 9.66 -22.90 -1.03
CA LEU A 299 8.26 -22.52 -0.81
C LEU A 299 7.96 -21.13 -1.33
N ILE A 300 8.89 -20.20 -1.12
CA ILE A 300 8.77 -18.83 -1.63
C ILE A 300 8.62 -18.87 -3.15
N ASP A 301 9.43 -19.65 -3.85
CA ASP A 301 9.40 -19.78 -5.30
C ASP A 301 8.14 -20.48 -5.82
N ALA A 302 7.72 -21.56 -5.16
CA ALA A 302 6.47 -22.27 -5.48
C ALA A 302 5.24 -21.34 -5.39
N PHE A 303 5.17 -20.49 -4.36
CA PHE A 303 4.05 -19.56 -4.14
C PHE A 303 4.26 -18.14 -4.70
N SER A 304 5.29 -17.94 -5.54
CA SER A 304 5.59 -16.68 -6.25
C SER A 304 5.38 -16.77 -7.76
N GLY A 305 4.54 -17.68 -8.25
CA GLY A 305 4.40 -18.01 -9.68
C GLY A 305 4.13 -16.79 -10.57
N ARG A 306 3.21 -15.91 -10.16
CA ARG A 306 2.86 -14.69 -10.89
C ARG A 306 4.01 -13.71 -11.03
N ASP A 307 4.69 -13.45 -9.91
CA ASP A 307 5.82 -12.52 -9.88
C ASP A 307 6.93 -13.03 -10.80
N ARG A 308 7.17 -14.35 -10.79
CA ARG A 308 8.14 -14.99 -11.68
C ARG A 308 7.75 -14.87 -13.15
N GLU A 309 6.48 -15.10 -13.50
CA GLU A 309 5.98 -14.90 -14.87
C GLU A 309 6.19 -13.46 -15.35
N ILE A 310 5.85 -12.48 -14.51
CA ILE A 310 6.03 -11.06 -14.81
C ILE A 310 7.51 -10.70 -14.96
N GLU A 311 8.36 -11.13 -14.02
CA GLU A 311 9.80 -10.85 -14.06
C GLU A 311 10.45 -11.49 -15.30
N THR A 312 10.10 -12.73 -15.66
CA THR A 312 10.59 -13.39 -16.88
C THR A 312 10.16 -12.64 -18.15
N ARG A 313 8.87 -12.31 -18.27
CA ARG A 313 8.37 -11.59 -19.46
C ARG A 313 8.93 -10.18 -19.56
N LEU A 314 9.06 -9.48 -18.45
CA LEU A 314 9.67 -8.15 -18.41
C LEU A 314 11.14 -8.20 -18.82
N ALA A 315 11.92 -9.18 -18.33
CA ALA A 315 13.32 -9.34 -18.69
C ALA A 315 13.48 -9.56 -20.20
N ALA A 316 12.64 -10.41 -20.81
CA ALA A 316 12.66 -10.65 -22.26
C ALA A 316 12.34 -9.38 -23.07
N ILE A 317 11.36 -8.58 -22.65
CA ILE A 317 10.99 -7.33 -23.35
C ILE A 317 12.11 -6.28 -23.20
N ILE A 318 12.71 -6.19 -22.02
CA ILE A 318 13.85 -5.28 -21.78
C ILE A 318 15.02 -5.67 -22.68
N ASP A 319 15.42 -6.94 -22.68
CA ASP A 319 16.54 -7.41 -23.49
C ASP A 319 16.32 -7.14 -25.00
N GLU A 320 15.12 -7.40 -25.50
CA GLU A 320 14.79 -7.13 -26.91
C GLU A 320 14.83 -5.64 -27.25
N GLU A 321 14.25 -4.77 -26.40
CA GLU A 321 14.26 -3.32 -26.62
C GLU A 321 15.68 -2.73 -26.49
N GLU A 322 16.51 -3.23 -25.57
CA GLU A 322 17.92 -2.85 -25.44
C GLU A 322 18.76 -3.30 -26.64
N ARG A 323 18.59 -4.54 -27.13
CA ARG A 323 19.27 -5.02 -28.35
C ARG A 323 18.87 -4.20 -29.59
N ARG A 324 17.57 -3.90 -29.74
CA ARG A 324 17.05 -3.15 -30.90
C ARG A 324 17.53 -1.70 -30.90
N THR A 325 17.63 -1.06 -29.73
CA THR A 325 17.98 0.36 -29.62
C THR A 325 19.47 0.59 -29.38
N GLY A 326 20.21 -0.41 -28.90
CA GLY A 326 21.59 -0.27 -28.45
C GLY A 326 21.76 0.54 -27.16
N HIS A 327 20.67 0.85 -26.45
CA HIS A 327 20.67 1.69 -25.26
C HIS A 327 20.00 1.00 -24.09
N THR A 328 20.56 1.16 -22.88
CA THR A 328 19.96 0.65 -21.65
C THR A 328 18.65 1.35 -21.31
N ILE A 329 17.63 0.59 -20.90
CA ILE A 329 16.31 1.13 -20.58
C ILE A 329 16.34 1.90 -19.25
N GLY A 330 15.93 3.16 -19.31
CA GLY A 330 15.75 4.00 -18.13
C GLY A 330 14.60 3.55 -17.24
N TRP A 331 14.66 3.90 -15.95
CA TRP A 331 13.69 3.44 -14.94
C TRP A 331 12.21 3.77 -15.25
N LYS A 332 11.92 4.91 -15.89
CA LYS A 332 10.55 5.29 -16.27
C LYS A 332 9.96 4.29 -17.26
N ARG A 333 10.71 4.03 -18.34
CA ARG A 333 10.33 3.09 -19.38
C ARG A 333 10.24 1.66 -18.82
N ARG A 334 11.15 1.27 -17.92
CA ARG A 334 11.04 0.00 -17.19
C ARG A 334 9.74 -0.13 -16.38
N ALA A 335 9.32 0.94 -15.69
CA ALA A 335 8.08 0.94 -14.93
C ALA A 335 6.83 0.87 -15.84
N GLU A 336 6.87 1.52 -17.00
CA GLU A 336 5.82 1.41 -18.03
C GLU A 336 5.72 -0.01 -18.57
N LEU A 337 6.83 -0.62 -18.97
CA LEU A 337 6.88 -2.01 -19.44
C LEU A 337 6.42 -2.99 -18.37
N HIS A 338 6.83 -2.79 -17.12
CA HIS A 338 6.35 -3.60 -16.00
C HIS A 338 4.83 -3.49 -15.85
N LYS A 339 4.25 -2.27 -15.91
CA LYS A 339 2.80 -2.07 -15.85
C LYS A 339 2.08 -2.78 -16.99
N GLN A 340 2.62 -2.70 -18.21
CA GLN A 340 2.08 -3.38 -19.38
C GLN A 340 2.06 -4.90 -19.18
N VAL A 341 3.22 -5.50 -18.85
CA VAL A 341 3.33 -6.95 -18.60
C VAL A 341 2.39 -7.39 -17.48
N TRP A 342 2.31 -6.62 -16.39
CA TRP A 342 1.43 -6.92 -15.27
C TRP A 342 -0.06 -6.94 -15.66
N LEU A 343 -0.47 -6.08 -16.60
CA LEU A 343 -1.82 -6.07 -17.15
C LEU A 343 -2.06 -7.27 -18.10
N GLU A 344 -1.10 -7.58 -18.95
CA GLU A 344 -1.19 -8.65 -19.95
C GLU A 344 -1.19 -10.06 -19.34
N THR A 345 -0.44 -10.29 -18.25
CA THR A 345 -0.41 -11.58 -17.54
C THR A 345 -1.60 -11.74 -16.57
N ARG A 346 -2.57 -10.82 -16.60
CA ARG A 346 -3.66 -10.76 -15.63
C ARG A 346 -4.83 -11.62 -16.09
N LYS A 347 -5.04 -12.76 -15.43
CA LYS A 347 -6.25 -13.59 -15.66
C LYS A 347 -7.51 -12.83 -15.20
N PRO A 348 -8.64 -13.01 -15.91
CA PRO A 348 -9.96 -12.56 -15.43
C PRO A 348 -10.25 -13.15 -14.04
N LYS A 349 -10.92 -12.39 -13.18
CA LYS A 349 -11.44 -12.98 -11.93
C LYS A 349 -12.68 -13.79 -12.30
N THR A 350 -12.75 -15.04 -11.84
CA THR A 350 -14.01 -15.80 -11.83
C THR A 350 -14.98 -15.18 -10.82
N ASP A 351 -16.27 -15.17 -11.14
CA ASP A 351 -17.31 -14.47 -10.35
C ASP A 351 -17.50 -15.03 -8.94
N ALA A 352 -17.21 -16.32 -8.72
CA ALA A 352 -17.21 -16.92 -7.39
C ALA A 352 -15.79 -16.88 -6.77
N ARG A 353 -15.64 -16.19 -5.63
CA ARG A 353 -14.40 -16.27 -4.84
C ARG A 353 -14.46 -17.47 -3.90
N PRO A 354 -13.46 -18.37 -3.93
CA PRO A 354 -13.42 -19.51 -3.02
C PRO A 354 -13.25 -19.04 -1.57
N GLY A 355 -13.99 -19.66 -0.64
CA GLY A 355 -13.80 -19.41 0.78
C GLY A 355 -12.43 -19.90 1.28
N LEU A 356 -11.99 -19.41 2.45
CA LEU A 356 -10.66 -19.72 3.01
C LEU A 356 -10.37 -21.22 3.14
N ALA A 357 -11.37 -22.02 3.50
CA ALA A 357 -11.22 -23.47 3.63
C ALA A 357 -10.89 -24.14 2.29
N GLU A 358 -11.45 -23.65 1.19
CA GLU A 358 -11.14 -24.16 -0.15
C GLU A 358 -9.77 -23.69 -0.62
N LEU A 359 -9.44 -22.41 -0.40
CA LEU A 359 -8.10 -21.88 -0.68
C LEU A 359 -7.01 -22.68 0.04
N THR A 360 -7.23 -22.98 1.33
CA THR A 360 -6.30 -23.79 2.13
C THR A 360 -6.08 -25.17 1.50
N ARG A 361 -7.16 -25.85 1.06
CA ARG A 361 -7.03 -27.14 0.35
C ARG A 361 -6.24 -27.01 -0.95
N ARG A 362 -6.47 -25.94 -1.73
CA ARG A 362 -5.73 -25.68 -2.97
C ARG A 362 -4.25 -25.45 -2.70
N TRP A 363 -3.90 -24.68 -1.67
CA TRP A 363 -2.50 -24.43 -1.30
C TRP A 363 -1.77 -25.70 -0.86
N HIS A 364 -2.41 -26.55 -0.05
CA HIS A 364 -1.84 -27.87 0.28
C HIS A 364 -1.70 -28.77 -0.95
N GLY A 365 -2.64 -28.70 -1.91
CA GLY A 365 -2.52 -29.40 -3.20
C GLY A 365 -1.33 -28.93 -4.01
N LYS A 366 -1.17 -27.61 -4.15
CA LYS A 366 -0.04 -26.98 -4.85
C LYS A 366 1.30 -27.32 -4.20
N LEU A 367 1.40 -27.24 -2.88
CA LEU A 367 2.59 -27.63 -2.12
C LEU A 367 3.04 -29.06 -2.49
N ARG A 368 2.11 -30.03 -2.47
CA ARG A 368 2.42 -31.42 -2.83
C ARG A 368 2.87 -31.59 -4.28
N ALA A 369 2.41 -30.73 -5.19
CA ALA A 369 2.74 -30.82 -6.60
C ALA A 369 4.07 -30.14 -6.94
N GLU A 370 4.34 -28.96 -6.36
CA GLU A 370 5.45 -28.09 -6.75
C GLU A 370 6.65 -28.13 -5.79
N ALA A 371 6.45 -28.53 -4.53
CA ALA A 371 7.51 -28.67 -3.54
C ALA A 371 7.32 -29.94 -2.66
N PRO A 372 7.23 -31.16 -3.28
CA PRO A 372 6.90 -32.40 -2.58
C PRO A 372 7.89 -32.80 -1.48
N GLY A 373 9.13 -32.31 -1.54
CA GLY A 373 10.16 -32.57 -0.53
C GLY A 373 10.11 -31.63 0.67
N THR A 374 9.29 -30.57 0.63
CA THR A 374 9.26 -29.58 1.69
C THR A 374 8.24 -29.93 2.77
N SER A 375 8.67 -29.94 4.03
CA SER A 375 7.82 -30.18 5.20
C SER A 375 7.41 -28.86 5.87
N ILE A 376 6.10 -28.66 6.06
CA ILE A 376 5.54 -27.54 6.82
C ILE A 376 5.96 -27.60 8.29
N ASP A 377 6.03 -28.79 8.88
CA ASP A 377 6.49 -28.96 10.26
C ASP A 377 7.97 -28.58 10.40
N ALA A 378 8.80 -28.96 9.42
CA ALA A 378 10.21 -28.57 9.41
C ALA A 378 10.38 -27.06 9.20
N MET A 379 9.54 -26.44 8.37
CA MET A 379 9.51 -24.97 8.21
C MET A 379 9.19 -24.30 9.56
N TRP A 380 8.16 -24.74 10.27
CA TRP A 380 7.82 -24.18 11.58
C TRP A 380 8.94 -24.39 12.62
N GLN A 381 9.54 -25.58 12.68
CA GLN A 381 10.70 -25.83 13.54
C GLN A 381 11.87 -24.90 13.22
N ALA A 382 12.15 -24.64 11.94
CA ALA A 382 13.20 -23.72 11.53
C ALA A 382 12.89 -22.28 11.92
N VAL A 383 11.69 -21.78 11.62
CA VAL A 383 11.22 -20.43 12.03
C VAL A 383 11.32 -20.27 13.55
N ASP A 384 10.90 -21.29 14.30
CA ASP A 384 10.91 -21.28 15.77
C ASP A 384 12.33 -21.31 16.35
N SER A 385 13.27 -21.99 15.69
CA SER A 385 14.69 -22.00 16.07
C SER A 385 15.37 -20.64 15.94
N HIS A 386 14.83 -19.78 15.08
CA HIS A 386 15.27 -18.41 14.86
C HIS A 386 14.49 -17.38 15.68
N ARG A 387 13.50 -17.80 16.49
CA ARG A 387 12.80 -16.84 17.34
C ARG A 387 13.81 -16.20 18.27
N ASP A 388 13.98 -14.89 18.15
CA ASP A 388 14.75 -14.15 19.13
C ASP A 388 14.02 -14.39 20.46
N ARG A 389 14.69 -15.09 21.38
CA ARG A 389 14.25 -15.12 22.78
C ARG A 389 14.21 -13.65 23.16
N THR A 390 13.01 -13.12 23.36
CA THR A 390 12.80 -11.79 23.89
C THR A 390 13.81 -11.64 25.01
N ILE A 391 14.75 -10.71 24.87
CA ILE A 391 15.54 -10.28 26.02
C ILE A 391 14.51 -9.64 26.91
N GLU A 392 13.89 -10.43 27.78
CA GLU A 392 13.27 -9.91 28.97
C GLU A 392 14.41 -9.19 29.68
N LEU A 393 14.43 -7.86 29.55
CA LEU A 393 15.18 -7.02 30.47
C LEU A 393 14.51 -7.25 31.82
N GLY A 394 14.89 -8.35 32.47
CA GLY A 394 14.49 -8.65 33.84
C GLY A 394 14.74 -7.42 34.67
N GLN A 395 13.91 -7.19 35.68
CA GLN A 395 13.88 -5.96 36.48
C GLN A 395 15.25 -5.49 37.03
N THR A 396 16.27 -6.35 37.01
CA THR A 396 17.68 -6.03 37.25
C THR A 396 18.34 -5.14 36.19
N ALA A 397 18.02 -5.27 34.89
CA ALA A 397 18.63 -4.46 33.83
C ALA A 397 18.09 -3.02 33.79
N SER A 398 16.82 -2.80 34.16
CA SER A 398 16.24 -1.46 34.31
C SER A 398 16.91 -0.67 35.45
N ARG A 399 17.35 -1.38 36.50
CA ARG A 399 18.10 -0.77 37.62
C ARG A 399 19.52 -0.36 37.21
N ALA A 400 20.20 -1.15 36.37
CA ALA A 400 21.54 -0.83 35.86
C ALA A 400 21.53 0.35 34.87
N ALA A 401 20.47 0.47 34.05
CA ALA A 401 20.27 1.61 33.17
C ALA A 401 19.95 2.90 33.96
N GLY A 402 19.12 2.80 35.00
CA GLY A 402 18.81 3.93 35.90
C GLY A 402 20.03 4.44 36.67
N ILE A 403 20.94 3.56 37.09
CA ILE A 403 22.17 3.95 37.80
C ILE A 403 23.18 4.64 36.86
N ARG A 404 23.26 4.24 35.57
CA ARG A 404 24.13 4.93 34.60
C ARG A 404 23.61 6.30 34.18
N LEU A 405 22.29 6.49 34.07
CA LEU A 405 21.72 7.80 33.74
C LEU A 405 21.83 8.80 34.90
N ALA A 406 21.67 8.34 36.15
CA ALA A 406 21.82 9.19 37.33
C ALA A 406 23.28 9.63 37.56
N GLY A 407 24.27 8.81 37.17
CA GLY A 407 25.69 9.17 37.25
C GLY A 407 26.13 10.20 36.19
N GLN A 408 25.41 10.34 35.07
CA GLN A 408 25.73 11.31 34.01
C GLN A 408 25.05 12.68 34.19
N LEU A 409 24.15 12.81 35.17
CA LEU A 409 23.50 14.06 35.55
C LEU A 409 24.12 14.71 36.80
N ALA A 410 25.16 14.09 37.37
CA ALA A 410 25.83 14.54 38.59
C ALA A 410 27.24 15.11 38.35
N ASP A 411 27.67 15.28 37.09
CA ASP A 411 28.92 15.94 36.70
C ASP A 411 28.67 17.25 35.94
#